data_AF-A0AB39PNG1-F1
#
_entry.id   AF-A0AB39PNG1-F1
#
_cell.length_a   1.000
_cell.length_b   1.000
_cell.length_c   1.000
_cell.angle_alpha   90.00
_cell.angle_beta   90.00
_cell.angle_gamma   90.00
#
_symmetry.space_group_name_H-M   'P 1'
#
loop_
_entity.id
_entity.type
_entity.pdbx_description
1 polymer ?
#
loop_
_entity_poly.entity_id
_entity_poly.type
_entity_poly.pdbx_seq_one_letter_code
_entity_poly.pdbx_strand_id
1 'polypeptide(L)'
;MKLVVQVKLLPTPVQTAALEATLRACNEAASWVSSVAFEKDVKRNFALREPTYGQVKERCAGRSQPPLSHPRNPAVGQDANAAPPPVAPVEQTPGL
;
A
#
# COMPACT_ATOMS: atom_id res chain seq x y z
N MET A 1 -3.30 35.18 -6.17
CA MET A 1 -2.53 34.39 -7.17
C MET A 1 -2.17 33.05 -6.54
N LYS A 2 -2.40 31.91 -7.22
CA LYS A 2 -2.16 30.56 -6.68
C LYS A 2 -1.24 29.78 -7.61
N LEU A 3 -0.10 29.32 -7.09
CA LEU A 3 0.81 28.43 -7.80
C LEU A 3 0.38 26.98 -7.53
N VAL A 4 0.27 26.17 -8.59
CA VAL A 4 -0.05 24.74 -8.48
C VAL A 4 1.06 23.94 -9.12
N VAL A 5 1.61 22.97 -8.39
CA VAL A 5 2.67 22.08 -8.84
C VAL A 5 2.12 20.65 -8.86
N GLN A 6 2.27 19.96 -10.00
CA GLN A 6 2.00 18.52 -10.07
C GLN A 6 3.23 17.74 -9.64
N VAL A 7 3.07 16.91 -8.63
CA VAL A 7 4.13 16.01 -8.13
C VAL A 7 3.71 14.58 -8.40
N LYS A 8 4.59 13.79 -9.02
CA LYS A 8 4.41 12.34 -9.17
C LYS A 8 5.18 11.64 -8.06
N LEU A 9 4.47 10.97 -7.17
CA LEU A 9 5.10 10.13 -6.15
C LEU A 9 5.58 8.83 -6.82
N LEU A 10 6.87 8.53 -6.69
CA LEU A 10 7.43 7.24 -7.09
C LEU A 10 7.56 6.34 -5.87
N PRO A 11 7.35 5.01 -6.02
CA PRO A 11 7.56 4.08 -4.91
C PRO A 11 9.01 4.16 -4.42
N THR A 12 9.17 4.10 -3.11
CA THR A 12 10.50 3.90 -2.50
C THR A 12 11.09 2.56 -2.95
N PRO A 13 12.42 2.38 -2.95
CA PRO A 13 13.05 1.12 -3.37
C PRO A 13 12.47 -0.12 -2.63
N VAL A 14 12.13 0.04 -1.35
CA VAL A 14 11.48 -1.00 -0.53
C VAL A 14 10.08 -1.34 -1.05
N GLN A 15 9.30 -0.34 -1.43
CA GLN A 15 7.97 -0.54 -2.00
C GLN A 15 8.04 -1.20 -3.39
N THR A 16 9.02 -0.80 -4.21
CA THR A 16 9.26 -1.41 -5.52
C THR A 16 9.62 -2.89 -5.36
N ALA A 17 10.56 -3.23 -4.47
CA ALA A 17 10.94 -4.61 -4.22
C ALA A 17 9.77 -5.47 -3.69
N ALA A 18 8.98 -4.92 -2.76
CA ALA A 18 7.79 -5.61 -2.24
C ALA A 18 6.74 -5.86 -3.33
N LEU A 19 6.52 -4.87 -4.21
CA LEU A 19 5.61 -4.99 -5.34
C LEU A 19 6.11 -6.03 -6.36
N GLU A 20 7.39 -6.00 -6.70
CA GLU A 20 8.01 -6.97 -7.62
C GLU A 20 7.91 -8.40 -7.09
N ALA A 21 8.22 -8.63 -5.82
CA ALA A 21 8.10 -9.94 -5.19
C ALA A 21 6.65 -10.45 -5.24
N THR A 22 5.69 -9.57 -4.96
CA THR A 22 4.27 -9.90 -5.02
C THR A 22 3.84 -10.27 -6.45
N LEU A 23 4.28 -9.49 -7.44
CA LEU A 23 3.98 -9.76 -8.86
C LEU A 23 4.59 -11.08 -9.34
N ARG A 24 5.82 -11.41 -8.92
CA ARG A 24 6.45 -12.70 -9.25
C ARG A 24 5.65 -13.86 -8.68
N ALA A 25 5.29 -13.80 -7.39
CA ALA A 25 4.46 -14.83 -6.76
C ALA A 25 3.09 -14.99 -7.45
N CYS A 26 2.47 -13.88 -7.88
CA CYS A 26 1.22 -13.91 -8.64
C CYS A 26 1.39 -14.57 -10.02
N ASN A 27 2.48 -14.25 -10.72
CA ASN A 27 2.75 -14.83 -12.03
C ASN A 27 3.01 -16.34 -11.94
N GLU A 28 3.77 -16.78 -10.93
CA GLU A 28 4.00 -18.20 -10.68
C GLU A 28 2.71 -18.95 -10.37
N ALA A 29 1.84 -18.36 -9.53
CA ALA A 29 0.52 -18.91 -9.27
C ALA A 29 -0.34 -18.98 -10.54
N ALA A 30 -0.29 -17.98 -11.41
CA ALA A 30 -1.00 -17.99 -12.69
C ALA A 30 -0.48 -19.09 -13.64
N SER A 31 0.84 -19.28 -13.73
CA SER A 31 1.44 -20.39 -14.48
C SER A 31 0.95 -21.74 -13.96
N TRP A 32 0.93 -21.92 -12.63
CA TRP A 32 0.40 -23.13 -12.01
C TRP A 32 -1.10 -23.35 -12.30
N VAL A 33 -1.92 -22.31 -12.20
CA VAL A 33 -3.35 -22.37 -12.55
C VAL A 33 -3.55 -22.78 -14.01
N SER A 34 -2.69 -22.28 -14.91
CA SER A 34 -2.72 -22.67 -16.33
C SER A 34 -2.44 -24.17 -16.51
N SER A 35 -1.44 -24.71 -15.82
CA SER A 35 -1.14 -26.15 -15.81
C SER A 35 -2.34 -26.96 -15.29
N VAL A 36 -2.94 -26.54 -14.17
CA VAL A 36 -4.13 -27.21 -13.60
C VAL A 36 -5.32 -27.18 -14.55
N ALA A 37 -5.55 -26.05 -15.24
CA ALA A 37 -6.62 -25.94 -16.22
C ALA A 37 -6.41 -26.90 -17.41
N PHE A 38 -5.16 -27.01 -17.89
CA PHE A 38 -4.80 -27.90 -18.98
C PHE A 38 -4.94 -29.38 -18.58
N GLU A 39 -4.38 -29.79 -17.45
CA GLU A 39 -4.44 -31.17 -16.95
C GLU A 39 -5.88 -31.66 -16.71
N LYS A 40 -6.77 -30.75 -16.28
CA LYS A 40 -8.17 -31.08 -15.98
C LYS A 40 -9.13 -30.80 -17.14
N ASP A 41 -8.64 -30.35 -18.30
CA ASP A 41 -9.42 -29.81 -19.43
C ASP A 41 -10.50 -28.78 -19.01
N VAL A 42 -10.21 -27.98 -17.98
CA VAL A 42 -11.16 -27.01 -17.44
C VAL A 42 -11.07 -25.70 -18.21
N LYS A 43 -12.06 -25.46 -19.08
CA LYS A 43 -12.15 -24.25 -19.92
C LYS A 43 -13.00 -23.14 -19.31
N ARG A 44 -13.78 -23.44 -18.25
CA ARG A 44 -14.67 -22.46 -17.59
C ARG A 44 -14.03 -21.92 -16.31
N ASN A 45 -14.01 -20.59 -16.19
CA ASN A 45 -13.42 -19.89 -15.05
C ASN A 45 -13.98 -20.34 -13.69
N PHE A 46 -15.30 -20.49 -13.55
CA PHE A 46 -15.92 -20.92 -12.30
C PHE A 46 -15.48 -22.32 -11.86
N ALA A 47 -15.43 -23.27 -12.79
CA ALA A 47 -14.97 -24.62 -12.51
C ALA A 47 -13.47 -24.67 -12.15
N LEU A 48 -12.68 -23.70 -12.62
CA LEU A 48 -11.25 -23.60 -12.29
C LEU A 48 -11.01 -23.00 -10.91
N ARG A 49 -11.91 -22.14 -10.41
CA ARG A 49 -11.76 -21.47 -9.12
C ARG A 49 -11.85 -22.45 -7.95
N GLU A 50 -12.72 -23.44 -8.02
CA GLU A 50 -12.86 -24.46 -6.98
C GLU A 50 -11.53 -25.17 -6.65
N PRO A 51 -10.78 -25.74 -7.62
CA PRO A 51 -9.51 -26.40 -7.34
C PRO A 51 -8.32 -25.44 -7.12
N THR A 52 -8.43 -24.15 -7.49
CA THR A 52 -7.26 -23.25 -7.52
C THR A 52 -7.29 -22.11 -6.51
N TYR A 53 -8.46 -21.65 -6.08
CA TYR A 53 -8.58 -20.39 -5.35
C TYR A 53 -7.87 -20.40 -3.99
N GLY A 54 -7.90 -21.51 -3.26
CA GLY A 54 -7.18 -21.64 -1.98
C GLY A 54 -5.68 -21.46 -2.15
N GLN A 55 -5.09 -22.20 -3.10
CA GLN A 55 -3.64 -22.15 -3.36
C GLN A 55 -3.19 -20.82 -3.97
N VAL A 56 -3.99 -20.22 -4.86
CA VAL A 56 -3.71 -18.87 -5.38
C VAL A 56 -3.77 -17.85 -4.25
N LYS A 57 -4.74 -17.96 -3.34
CA LYS A 57 -4.83 -17.06 -2.19
C LYS A 57 -3.60 -17.18 -1.30
N GLU A 58 -3.14 -18.39 -0.99
CA GLU A 58 -1.95 -18.59 -0.16
C GLU A 58 -0.67 -18.07 -0.81
N ARG A 59 -0.50 -18.33 -2.11
CA ARG A 59 0.70 -17.92 -2.87
C ARG A 59 0.74 -16.41 -3.17
N CYS A 60 -0.44 -15.80 -3.36
CA CYS A 60 -0.55 -14.40 -3.79
C CYS A 60 -1.00 -13.44 -2.70
N ALA A 61 -1.26 -13.89 -1.46
CA ALA A 61 -1.73 -13.02 -0.37
C ALA A 61 -0.61 -12.14 0.19
N GLY A 62 -0.10 -11.21 -0.62
CA GLY A 62 0.52 -9.97 -0.17
C GLY A 62 -0.51 -8.91 0.28
N ARG A 63 -1.80 -9.24 0.35
CA ARG A 63 -2.89 -8.32 0.74
C ARG A 63 -3.05 -8.10 2.25
N SER A 64 -2.01 -8.38 3.03
CA SER A 64 -1.98 -8.09 4.46
C SER A 64 -0.72 -7.37 4.91
N GLN A 65 0.08 -6.82 3.98
CA GLN A 65 0.99 -5.76 4.38
C GLN A 65 0.11 -4.65 4.97
N PRO A 66 0.18 -4.34 6.28
CA PRO A 66 -0.43 -3.11 6.76
C PRO A 66 0.16 -1.98 5.92
N PRO A 67 -0.58 -0.88 5.66
CA PRO A 67 0.02 0.26 4.99
C PRO A 67 1.30 0.57 5.75
N LEU A 68 2.47 0.37 5.11
CA LEU A 68 3.70 1.01 5.54
C LEU A 68 3.28 2.47 5.72
N SER A 69 3.30 2.92 6.97
CA SER A 69 2.71 4.17 7.41
C SER A 69 3.42 5.25 6.61
N HIS A 70 2.82 5.67 5.50
CA HIS A 70 3.33 6.81 4.78
C HIS A 70 3.17 7.96 5.77
N PRO A 71 4.23 8.74 6.07
CA PRO A 71 4.06 9.91 6.91
C PRO A 71 2.99 10.77 6.25
N ARG A 72 1.85 10.91 6.94
CA ARG A 72 0.75 11.78 6.51
C ARG A 72 1.36 13.16 6.36
N ASN A 73 1.30 13.74 5.16
CA ASN A 73 1.81 15.09 4.93
C ASN A 73 1.05 16.05 5.87
N PRO A 74 1.71 16.70 6.86
CA PRO A 74 1.03 17.58 7.80
C PRO A 74 0.48 18.85 7.12
N ALA A 75 0.90 19.14 5.88
CA ALA A 75 0.47 20.33 5.15
C ALA A 75 -0.94 20.22 4.52
N VAL A 76 -1.60 19.05 4.56
CA VAL A 76 -2.96 18.88 4.03
C VAL A 76 -3.90 18.58 5.18
N GLY A 77 -4.47 19.65 5.75
CA GLY A 77 -5.55 19.57 6.73
C GLY A 77 -5.19 20.02 8.14
N GLN A 78 -4.64 21.23 8.28
CA GLN A 78 -4.95 22.06 9.44
C GLN A 78 -5.71 23.26 8.91
N ASP A 79 -7.01 23.23 9.14
CA ASP A 79 -7.94 24.34 9.06
C ASP A 79 -7.27 25.61 9.59
N ALA A 80 -7.02 26.55 8.68
CA ALA A 80 -6.40 27.85 8.93
C ALA A 80 -7.20 28.77 9.89
N ASN A 81 -8.18 28.23 10.61
CA ASN A 81 -9.01 28.90 11.62
C ASN A 81 -8.94 28.23 13.01
N ALA A 82 -8.13 27.18 13.20
CA ALA A 82 -7.89 26.67 14.53
C ALA A 82 -7.17 27.74 15.36
N ALA A 83 -7.86 28.23 16.41
CA ALA A 83 -7.30 29.20 17.34
C ALA A 83 -5.94 28.70 17.86
N PRO A 84 -4.91 29.55 17.92
CA PRO A 84 -3.62 29.13 18.44
C PRO A 84 -3.79 28.59 19.87
N PRO A 85 -3.10 27.50 20.23
CA PRO A 85 -3.11 27.03 21.61
C PRO A 85 -2.64 28.17 22.53
N PRO A 86 -3.21 28.31 23.74
CA PRO A 86 -2.79 29.35 24.66
C PRO A 86 -1.30 29.22 24.92
N VAL A 87 -0.54 30.27 24.62
CA VAL A 87 0.88 30.36 24.95
C VAL A 87 1.03 30.17 26.45
N ALA A 88 1.74 29.10 26.84
CA ALA A 88 2.12 28.88 28.23
C ALA A 88 2.97 30.08 28.71
N PRO A 89 2.85 30.50 29.98
CA PRO A 89 3.63 31.63 30.48
C PRO A 89 5.12 31.33 30.35
N VAL A 90 5.87 32.26 29.75
CA VAL A 90 7.33 32.28 29.82
C VAL A 90 7.71 32.39 31.29
N GLU A 91 8.26 31.31 31.87
CA GLU A 91 9.03 31.44 33.11
C GLU A 91 10.25 32.29 32.80
N GLN A 92 10.24 33.50 33.35
CA GLN A 92 11.43 34.35 33.39
C GLN A 92 12.42 33.71 34.34
N THR A 93 13.45 33.05 33.81
CA THR A 93 14.62 32.68 34.60
C THR A 93 15.33 33.96 35.03
N PRO A 94 15.43 34.29 36.34
CA PRO A 94 16.23 35.41 36.79
C PRO A 94 17.69 35.01 36.66
N GLY A 95 18.49 35.86 36.02
CA GLY A 95 19.92 35.68 35.95
C GLY A 95 20.59 35.78 37.32
N LEU A 96 21.66 35.00 37.48
CA LEU A 96 22.87 35.40 38.19
C LEU A 96 24.08 34.71 37.54
#